data_AF-A0A2E8SB87-F1
#
_entry.id   AF-A0A2E8SB87-F1
#
_cell.length_a   1.000
_cell.length_b   1.000
_cell.length_c   1.000
_cell.angle_alpha   90.00
_cell.angle_beta   90.00
_cell.angle_gamma   90.00
#
_symmetry.space_group_name_H-M   'P 1'
#
loop_
_entity.id
_entity.type
_entity.pdbx_description
1 polymer ?
#
loop_
_entity_poly.entity_id
_entity_poly.type
_entity_poly.pdbx_seq_one_letter_code
_entity_poly.pdbx_strand_id
1 'polypeptide(L)'
;MSDNSTSNQQTLTALNNYKINHEIVLIDPEYADTAEFCEKYGYPLENSGNTIIVASKRGPKKYVACLVQANSRLDVNKVVTKLMDVKRASFASADETKEITGMLIGGVTPFGLPNDMPIYVDQNIKTLDFIILGSGDRSSKLKLPGDELSKLPNVQFISGLSAVKES
;
A
#
# COMPACT_ATOMS: atom_id res chain seq x y z
N MET A 1 -1.16 -20.77 -14.66
CA MET A 1 -0.11 -20.37 -13.70
C MET A 1 0.61 -19.12 -14.22
N SER A 2 -0.12 -18.05 -14.52
CA SER A 2 0.34 -17.08 -15.55
C SER A 2 0.19 -15.59 -15.19
N ASP A 3 -0.14 -15.24 -13.94
CA ASP A 3 -0.50 -13.84 -13.61
C ASP A 3 0.53 -13.08 -12.76
N ASN A 4 1.43 -13.76 -12.02
CA ASN A 4 2.33 -13.07 -11.09
C ASN A 4 3.49 -12.31 -11.77
N SER A 5 3.82 -12.63 -13.03
CA SER A 5 4.94 -11.98 -13.74
C SER A 5 4.65 -10.51 -14.11
N THR A 6 3.39 -10.18 -14.37
CA THR A 6 3.00 -8.88 -14.91
C THR A 6 2.98 -7.78 -13.84
N SER A 7 2.48 -8.08 -12.64
CA SER A 7 2.33 -7.11 -11.56
C SER A 7 3.67 -6.68 -10.94
N ASN A 8 4.62 -7.62 -10.83
CA ASN A 8 6.00 -7.30 -10.47
C ASN A 8 6.65 -6.40 -11.55
N GLN A 9 6.48 -6.74 -12.83
CA GLN A 9 7.01 -5.91 -13.91
C GLN A 9 6.43 -4.48 -13.93
N GLN A 10 5.14 -4.31 -13.63
CA GLN A 10 4.52 -2.98 -13.47
C GLN A 10 5.12 -2.21 -12.29
N THR A 11 5.33 -2.88 -11.15
CA THR A 11 5.96 -2.27 -9.98
C THR A 11 7.39 -1.81 -10.30
N LEU A 12 8.22 -2.67 -10.88
CA LEU A 12 9.59 -2.33 -11.28
C LEU A 12 9.64 -1.18 -12.30
N THR A 13 8.69 -1.17 -13.25
CA THR A 13 8.56 -0.08 -14.22
C THR A 13 8.25 1.24 -13.52
N ALA A 14 7.31 1.25 -12.57
CA ALA A 14 6.98 2.44 -11.80
C ALA A 14 8.17 2.93 -10.95
N LEU A 15 8.86 2.02 -10.25
CA LEU A 15 10.05 2.35 -9.44
C LEU A 15 11.13 3.02 -10.29
N ASN A 16 11.39 2.49 -11.49
CA ASN A 16 12.36 3.06 -12.43
C ASN A 16 11.90 4.42 -12.99
N ASN A 17 10.64 4.53 -13.43
CA ASN A 17 10.10 5.76 -14.02
C ASN A 17 10.16 6.94 -13.05
N TYR A 18 9.82 6.71 -11.77
CA TYR A 18 9.84 7.74 -10.73
C TYR A 18 11.19 7.84 -10.01
N LYS A 19 12.20 7.06 -10.41
CA LYS A 19 13.55 7.03 -9.83
C LYS A 19 13.50 6.87 -8.30
N ILE A 20 12.73 5.87 -7.87
CA ILE A 20 12.53 5.54 -6.47
C ILE A 20 13.81 4.88 -5.94
N ASN A 21 14.39 5.45 -4.89
CA ASN A 21 15.49 4.81 -4.16
C ASN A 21 14.92 3.69 -3.29
N HIS A 22 15.32 2.45 -3.54
CA HIS A 22 14.78 1.29 -2.84
C HIS A 22 15.76 0.11 -2.82
N GLU A 23 15.56 -0.78 -1.88
CA GLU A 23 16.16 -2.11 -1.79
C GLU A 23 15.04 -3.16 -1.97
N ILE A 24 15.35 -4.24 -2.70
CA ILE A 24 14.47 -5.41 -2.79
C ILE A 24 14.87 -6.39 -1.69
N VAL A 25 13.92 -6.74 -0.84
CA VAL A 25 14.07 -7.74 0.22
C VAL A 25 13.39 -9.02 -0.24
N LEU A 26 14.17 -10.07 -0.53
CA LEU A 26 13.61 -11.37 -0.92
C LEU A 26 13.05 -12.10 0.29
N ILE A 27 11.88 -12.72 0.12
CA ILE A 27 11.17 -13.44 1.18
C ILE A 27 10.60 -14.76 0.66
N ASP A 28 10.30 -15.64 1.59
CA ASP A 28 9.48 -16.82 1.32
C ASP A 28 8.01 -16.37 1.17
N PRO A 29 7.33 -16.72 0.06
CA PRO A 29 5.93 -16.35 -0.19
C PRO A 29 4.92 -16.77 0.89
N GLU A 30 5.25 -17.77 1.70
CA GLU A 30 4.44 -18.17 2.85
C GLU A 30 4.36 -17.07 3.92
N TYR A 31 5.37 -16.21 4.03
CA TYR A 31 5.47 -15.14 5.03
C TYR A 31 5.22 -13.75 4.43
N ALA A 32 4.51 -13.65 3.31
CA ALA A 32 4.28 -12.37 2.65
C ALA A 32 3.29 -11.47 3.42
N ASP A 33 2.48 -12.04 4.30
CA ASP A 33 1.57 -11.28 5.15
C ASP A 33 2.36 -10.47 6.19
N THR A 34 2.00 -9.19 6.36
CA THR A 34 2.89 -8.21 7.02
C THR A 34 3.28 -8.59 8.45
N ALA A 35 2.36 -9.17 9.23
CA ALA A 35 2.66 -9.60 10.60
C ALA A 35 3.66 -10.76 10.63
N GLU A 36 3.44 -11.78 9.80
CA GLU A 36 4.31 -12.95 9.66
C GLU A 36 5.68 -12.55 9.11
N PHE A 37 5.72 -11.63 8.14
CA PHE A 37 6.96 -11.05 7.63
C PHE A 37 7.76 -10.36 8.75
N CYS A 38 7.12 -9.49 9.53
CA CYS A 38 7.78 -8.76 10.61
C CYS A 38 8.37 -9.71 11.65
N GLU A 39 7.59 -10.70 12.06
CA GLU A 39 8.02 -11.74 13.02
C GLU A 39 9.18 -12.58 12.46
N LYS A 40 9.09 -13.02 11.21
CA LYS A 40 10.07 -13.90 10.58
C LYS A 40 11.40 -13.21 10.27
N TYR A 41 11.35 -11.98 9.77
CA TYR A 41 12.51 -11.27 9.22
C TYR A 41 13.03 -10.16 10.13
N GLY A 42 12.40 -9.93 11.28
CA GLY A 42 12.89 -9.00 12.30
C GLY A 42 12.71 -7.52 11.94
N TYR A 43 11.72 -7.19 11.11
CA TYR A 43 11.36 -5.81 10.82
C TYR A 43 10.26 -5.32 11.76
N PRO A 44 10.36 -4.09 12.28
CA PRO A 44 9.34 -3.56 13.18
C PRO A 44 8.05 -3.21 12.43
N LEU A 45 6.90 -3.35 13.12
CA LEU A 45 5.58 -3.07 12.55
C LEU A 45 5.39 -1.59 12.23
N GLU A 46 6.02 -0.70 13.00
CA GLU A 46 6.05 0.74 12.76
C GLU A 46 6.85 1.11 11.49
N ASN A 47 7.82 0.30 11.06
CA ASN A 47 8.52 0.49 9.79
C ASN A 47 8.00 -0.45 8.69
N SER A 48 6.82 -1.02 8.86
CA SER A 48 6.16 -1.82 7.82
C SER A 48 4.83 -1.18 7.45
N GLY A 49 4.50 -1.14 6.16
CA GLY A 49 3.31 -0.46 5.66
C GLY A 49 2.37 -1.40 4.93
N ASN A 50 1.06 -1.15 5.08
CA ASN A 50 0.03 -1.84 4.33
C ASN A 50 -0.60 -0.90 3.32
N THR A 51 -0.55 -1.27 2.03
CA THR A 51 -1.33 -0.59 0.98
C THR A 51 -2.69 -1.27 0.88
N ILE A 52 -3.75 -0.51 1.11
CA ILE A 52 -5.12 -0.99 1.20
C ILE A 52 -5.95 -0.28 0.13
N ILE A 53 -6.66 -1.04 -0.70
CA ILE A 53 -7.63 -0.47 -1.65
C ILE A 53 -8.96 -0.26 -0.95
N VAL A 54 -9.47 0.96 -1.01
CA VAL A 54 -10.78 1.36 -0.47
C VAL A 54 -11.73 1.66 -1.61
N ALA A 55 -12.94 1.12 -1.54
CA ALA A 55 -13.98 1.23 -2.55
C ALA A 55 -15.22 1.98 -2.01
N SER A 56 -15.80 2.86 -2.83
CA SER A 56 -17.11 3.46 -2.53
C SER A 56 -18.22 2.38 -2.58
N LYS A 57 -19.24 2.53 -1.73
CA LYS A 57 -20.38 1.59 -1.66
C LYS A 57 -21.67 2.09 -2.31
N ARG A 58 -21.72 3.35 -2.75
CA ARG A 58 -22.92 3.97 -3.36
C ARG A 58 -22.52 4.76 -4.61
N GLY A 59 -23.37 4.71 -5.63
CA GLY A 59 -23.10 5.34 -6.92
C GLY A 59 -22.04 4.60 -7.73
N PRO A 60 -21.43 5.26 -8.73
CA PRO A 60 -20.30 4.71 -9.47
C PRO A 60 -19.16 4.32 -8.51
N LYS A 61 -18.57 3.14 -8.72
CA LYS A 61 -17.43 2.70 -7.91
C LYS A 61 -16.26 3.65 -8.11
N LYS A 62 -15.76 4.17 -7.00
CA LYS A 62 -14.51 4.92 -6.91
C LYS A 62 -13.56 4.12 -6.04
N TYR A 63 -12.29 4.10 -6.41
CA TYR A 63 -11.24 3.44 -5.67
C TYR A 63 -10.15 4.43 -5.28
N VAL A 64 -9.57 4.24 -4.11
CA VAL A 64 -8.36 4.92 -3.65
C VAL A 64 -7.44 3.91 -3.00
N ALA A 65 -6.14 4.13 -3.11
CA ALA A 65 -5.16 3.39 -2.32
C ALA A 65 -4.86 4.18 -1.03
N CYS A 66 -4.77 3.48 0.09
CA CYS A 66 -4.38 4.05 1.37
C CYS A 66 -3.16 3.30 1.90
N LEU A 67 -2.10 4.02 2.26
CA LEU A 67 -0.88 3.45 2.84
C LEU A 67 -0.74 3.93 4.29
N VAL A 68 -0.72 2.96 5.21
CA VAL A 68 -0.61 3.19 6.66
C VAL A 68 0.39 2.22 7.28
N GLN A 69 1.00 2.58 8.43
CA GLN A 69 1.92 1.69 9.16
C GLN A 69 1.17 0.44 9.67
N ALA A 70 1.84 -0.70 9.81
CA ALA A 70 1.21 -1.97 10.14
C ALA A 70 0.68 -2.03 11.58
N ASN A 71 1.29 -1.25 12.47
CA ASN A 71 0.83 -1.02 13.84
C ASN A 71 -0.34 -0.02 13.94
N SER A 72 -0.84 0.51 12.83
CA SER A 72 -1.92 1.49 12.79
C SER A 72 -3.19 0.92 12.13
N ARG A 73 -4.30 1.61 12.33
CA ARG A 73 -5.60 1.30 11.75
C ARG A 73 -6.09 2.49 10.93
N LEU A 74 -6.33 2.25 9.64
CA LEU A 74 -6.90 3.21 8.71
C LEU A 74 -8.31 3.66 9.15
N ASP A 75 -8.56 4.97 9.21
CA ASP A 75 -9.90 5.51 9.45
C ASP A 75 -10.67 5.66 8.13
N VAL A 76 -11.26 4.56 7.68
CA VAL A 76 -12.08 4.55 6.47
C VAL A 76 -13.33 5.41 6.62
N ASN A 77 -14.01 5.29 7.76
CA ASN A 77 -15.38 5.77 7.92
C ASN A 77 -15.48 7.28 8.05
N LYS A 78 -14.44 7.95 8.58
CA LYS A 78 -14.42 9.41 8.74
C LYS A 78 -13.47 10.08 7.76
N VAL A 79 -12.22 9.61 7.67
CA VAL A 79 -11.17 10.30 6.92
C VAL A 79 -11.24 9.95 5.45
N VAL A 80 -11.18 8.66 5.10
CA VAL A 80 -11.16 8.25 3.69
C VAL A 80 -12.46 8.58 2.97
N THR A 81 -13.62 8.37 3.60
CA THR A 81 -14.93 8.78 3.04
C THR A 81 -15.00 10.27 2.73
N LYS A 82 -14.47 11.12 3.62
CA LYS A 82 -14.38 12.57 3.41
C LYS A 82 -13.45 12.91 2.25
N LEU A 83 -12.26 12.29 2.18
CA LEU A 83 -11.30 12.51 1.08
C LEU A 83 -11.84 12.05 -0.28
N MET A 84 -12.60 10.95 -0.30
CA MET A 84 -13.23 10.43 -1.52
C MET A 84 -14.50 11.19 -1.93
N ASP A 85 -15.00 12.09 -1.08
CA ASP A 85 -16.32 12.73 -1.19
C ASP A 85 -17.45 11.69 -1.40
N VAL A 86 -17.53 10.71 -0.49
CA VAL A 86 -18.56 9.65 -0.53
C VAL A 86 -19.19 9.42 0.84
N LYS A 87 -20.48 9.02 0.83
CA LYS A 87 -21.22 8.74 2.07
C LYS A 87 -20.82 7.42 2.75
N ARG A 88 -20.30 6.45 2.00
CA ARG A 88 -19.92 5.13 2.52
C ARG A 88 -18.83 4.51 1.66
N ALA A 89 -17.81 4.00 2.32
CA ALA A 89 -16.72 3.24 1.72
C ALA A 89 -16.43 2.00 2.58
N SER A 90 -15.69 1.05 2.02
CA SER A 90 -15.12 -0.08 2.74
C SER A 90 -13.81 -0.48 2.09
N PHE A 91 -13.06 -1.39 2.69
CA PHE A 91 -12.03 -2.10 1.94
C PHE A 91 -12.64 -2.77 0.70
N ALA A 92 -11.91 -2.73 -0.40
CA ALA A 92 -12.20 -3.54 -1.58
C ALA A 92 -12.01 -5.02 -1.21
N SER A 93 -12.75 -5.92 -1.87
CA SER A 93 -12.52 -7.35 -1.71
C SER A 93 -11.16 -7.76 -2.28
N ALA A 94 -10.72 -8.98 -1.99
CA ALA A 94 -9.50 -9.53 -2.59
C ALA A 94 -9.61 -9.60 -4.13
N ASP A 95 -10.78 -9.99 -4.64
CA ASP A 95 -11.03 -10.05 -6.09
C ASP A 95 -11.02 -8.66 -6.71
N GLU A 96 -11.70 -7.68 -6.11
CA GLU A 96 -11.66 -6.28 -6.57
C GLU A 96 -10.23 -5.75 -6.57
N THR A 97 -9.47 -6.00 -5.49
CA THR A 97 -8.08 -5.57 -5.38
C THR A 97 -7.22 -6.17 -6.48
N LYS A 98 -7.36 -7.47 -6.74
CA LYS A 98 -6.63 -8.16 -7.81
C LYS A 98 -7.02 -7.61 -9.19
N GLU A 99 -8.31 -7.39 -9.43
CA GLU A 99 -8.81 -6.86 -10.71
C GLU A 99 -8.27 -5.45 -10.99
N ILE A 100 -8.22 -4.58 -9.98
CA ILE A 100 -7.82 -3.18 -10.12
C ILE A 100 -6.31 -3.01 -10.19
N THR A 101 -5.57 -3.77 -9.38
CA THR A 101 -4.13 -3.56 -9.18
C THR A 101 -3.28 -4.62 -9.87
N GLY A 102 -3.86 -5.75 -10.26
CA GLY A 102 -3.12 -6.95 -10.65
C GLY A 102 -2.44 -7.68 -9.49
N MET A 103 -2.51 -7.15 -8.26
CA MET A 103 -1.74 -7.65 -7.11
C MET A 103 -2.61 -8.47 -6.17
N LEU A 104 -1.99 -9.47 -5.55
CA LEU A 104 -2.61 -10.25 -4.48
C LEU A 104 -2.44 -9.53 -3.13
N ILE A 105 -3.40 -9.74 -2.23
CA ILE A 105 -3.29 -9.33 -0.83
C ILE A 105 -1.99 -9.90 -0.22
N GLY A 106 -1.30 -9.08 0.56
CA GLY A 106 0.06 -9.34 1.08
C GLY A 106 1.18 -8.81 0.17
N GLY A 107 0.92 -8.62 -1.12
CA GLY A 107 1.87 -8.05 -2.10
C GLY A 107 1.55 -6.62 -2.56
N VAL A 108 0.37 -6.10 -2.23
CA VAL A 108 -0.11 -4.79 -2.70
C VAL A 108 0.83 -3.65 -2.28
N THR A 109 1.11 -2.75 -3.21
CA THR A 109 2.07 -1.65 -3.08
C THR A 109 1.53 -0.38 -3.75
N PRO A 110 1.98 0.84 -3.39
CA PRO A 110 1.51 2.06 -4.07
C PRO A 110 2.09 2.23 -5.49
N PHE A 111 3.09 1.43 -5.85
CA PHE A 111 3.77 1.48 -7.15
C PHE A 111 3.05 0.61 -8.20
N GLY A 112 2.91 1.11 -9.43
CA GLY A 112 2.27 0.34 -10.51
C GLY A 112 0.74 0.31 -10.45
N LEU A 113 0.13 1.07 -9.55
CA LEU A 113 -1.32 1.29 -9.51
C LEU A 113 -1.81 2.10 -10.73
N PRO A 114 -3.10 2.01 -11.11
CA PRO A 114 -3.71 2.90 -12.09
C PRO A 114 -3.32 4.37 -11.90
N ASN A 115 -2.91 5.03 -12.98
CA ASN A 115 -2.31 6.39 -12.94
C ASN A 115 -3.24 7.46 -12.36
N ASP A 116 -4.56 7.26 -12.45
CA ASP A 116 -5.60 8.18 -11.99
C ASP A 116 -6.11 7.86 -10.58
N MET A 117 -5.70 6.73 -9.99
CA MET A 117 -6.13 6.35 -8.65
C MET A 117 -5.43 7.20 -7.58
N PRO A 118 -6.16 7.94 -6.72
CA PRO A 118 -5.56 8.67 -5.62
C PRO A 118 -4.86 7.73 -4.62
N ILE A 119 -3.71 8.15 -4.12
CA ILE A 119 -2.94 7.44 -3.09
C ILE A 119 -2.85 8.32 -1.84
N TYR A 120 -3.51 7.92 -0.78
CA TYR A 120 -3.43 8.59 0.52
C TYR A 120 -2.42 7.88 1.40
N VAL A 121 -1.38 8.59 1.83
CA VAL A 121 -0.32 8.05 2.69
C VAL A 121 -0.44 8.69 4.06
N ASP A 122 -0.31 7.91 5.13
CA ASP A 122 -0.28 8.48 6.47
C ASP A 122 0.94 9.41 6.61
N GLN A 123 0.71 10.63 7.10
CA GLN A 123 1.74 11.65 7.25
C GLN A 123 2.95 11.17 8.07
N ASN A 124 2.74 10.26 9.03
CA ASN A 124 3.80 9.71 9.88
C ASN A 124 4.83 8.88 9.10
N ILE A 125 4.47 8.35 7.94
CA ILE A 125 5.37 7.56 7.09
C ILE A 125 6.45 8.45 6.48
N LYS A 126 6.14 9.72 6.18
CA LYS A 126 7.02 10.61 5.42
C LYS A 126 8.39 10.79 6.05
N THR A 127 8.48 10.74 7.38
CA THR A 127 9.71 11.00 8.14
C THR A 127 10.45 9.73 8.54
N LEU A 128 9.99 8.55 8.10
CA LEU A 128 10.69 7.30 8.39
C LEU A 128 11.94 7.17 7.52
N ASP A 129 13.08 6.87 8.14
CA ASP A 129 14.33 6.56 7.44
C ASP A 129 14.15 5.38 6.47
N PHE A 130 13.27 4.43 6.82
CA PHE A 130 12.82 3.39 5.91
C PHE A 130 11.42 2.89 6.27
N ILE A 131 10.70 2.39 5.26
CA ILE A 131 9.47 1.61 5.37
C ILE A 131 9.55 0.37 4.48
N ILE A 132 9.03 -0.75 4.97
CA ILE A 132 8.86 -1.99 4.22
C ILE A 132 7.45 -2.06 3.65
N LEU A 133 7.34 -2.24 2.32
CA LEU A 133 6.09 -2.35 1.59
C LEU A 133 6.04 -3.65 0.78
N GLY A 134 4.84 -4.03 0.34
CA GLY A 134 4.70 -5.04 -0.73
C GLY A 134 5.47 -4.62 -1.99
N SER A 135 5.83 -5.57 -2.84
CA SER A 135 6.55 -5.34 -4.09
C SER A 135 5.70 -5.57 -5.35
N GLY A 136 4.39 -5.71 -5.19
CA GLY A 136 3.49 -6.17 -6.25
C GLY A 136 3.44 -7.69 -6.39
N ASP A 137 4.29 -8.44 -5.67
CA ASP A 137 4.23 -9.89 -5.53
C ASP A 137 4.36 -10.34 -4.06
N ARG A 138 4.34 -11.66 -3.84
CA ARG A 138 4.48 -12.28 -2.51
C ARG A 138 5.90 -12.79 -2.21
N SER A 139 6.78 -12.84 -3.20
CA SER A 139 8.16 -13.35 -3.07
C SER A 139 9.18 -12.31 -2.63
N SER A 140 8.76 -11.05 -2.53
CA SER A 140 9.65 -9.95 -2.15
C SER A 140 8.90 -8.83 -1.45
N LYS A 141 9.67 -7.92 -0.85
CA LYS A 141 9.23 -6.64 -0.28
C LYS A 141 10.14 -5.53 -0.80
N LEU A 142 9.63 -4.30 -0.73
CA LEU A 142 10.40 -3.09 -1.01
C LEU A 142 10.77 -2.43 0.30
N LYS A 143 12.02 -2.03 0.44
CA LYS A 143 12.49 -1.17 1.53
C LYS A 143 12.94 0.16 0.94
N LEU A 144 12.36 1.25 1.39
CA LEU A 144 12.67 2.59 0.89
C LEU A 144 12.49 3.64 1.99
N PRO A 145 13.20 4.78 1.94
CA PRO A 145 12.85 5.94 2.75
C PRO A 145 11.39 6.37 2.54
N GLY A 146 10.73 6.84 3.59
CA GLY A 146 9.31 7.19 3.51
C GLY A 146 9.03 8.40 2.61
N ASP A 147 9.99 9.31 2.47
CA ASP A 147 9.86 10.52 1.64
C ASP A 147 9.86 10.24 0.13
N GLU A 148 10.42 9.10 -0.30
CA GLU A 148 10.44 8.62 -1.68
C GLU A 148 9.03 8.48 -2.27
N LEU A 149 8.03 8.20 -1.44
CA LEU A 149 6.62 8.17 -1.85
C LEU A 149 6.14 9.51 -2.43
N SER A 150 6.79 10.63 -2.08
CA SER A 150 6.48 11.96 -2.63
C SER A 150 6.80 12.09 -4.12
N LYS A 151 7.57 11.17 -4.70
CA LYS A 151 7.91 11.14 -6.13
C LYS A 151 6.76 10.62 -6.99
N LEU A 152 5.77 9.96 -6.39
CA LEU A 152 4.57 9.50 -7.08
C LEU A 152 3.60 10.67 -7.33
N PRO A 153 3.06 10.84 -8.55
CA PRO A 153 2.28 12.01 -8.93
C PRO A 153 0.90 12.10 -8.27
N ASN A 154 0.37 10.97 -7.82
CA ASN A 154 -0.97 10.79 -7.25
C ASN A 154 -0.94 10.60 -5.72
N VAL A 155 0.20 10.83 -5.06
CA VAL A 155 0.34 10.71 -3.61
C VAL A 155 -0.04 12.01 -2.89
N GLN A 156 -0.82 11.86 -1.82
CA GLN A 156 -1.06 12.90 -0.82
C GLN A 156 -0.77 12.36 0.56
N PHE A 157 0.06 13.07 1.33
CA PHE A 157 0.26 12.76 2.74
C PHE A 157 -0.85 13.39 3.57
N ILE A 158 -1.52 12.56 4.38
CA ILE A 158 -2.72 12.93 5.12
C ILE A 158 -2.43 12.78 6.61
N SER A 159 -2.54 13.89 7.34
CA SER A 159 -2.48 13.88 8.81
C SER A 159 -3.73 13.21 9.38
N GLY A 160 -3.53 12.26 10.29
CA GLY A 160 -4.64 11.52 10.92
C GLY A 160 -5.33 10.52 10.00
N LEU A 161 -4.67 10.05 8.92
CA LEU A 161 -5.22 9.00 8.07
C LEU A 161 -5.48 7.70 8.84
N SER A 162 -4.59 7.40 9.78
CA SER A 162 -4.70 6.25 10.68
C SER A 162 -4.54 6.66 12.15
N ALA A 163 -4.90 5.73 13.04
CA ALA A 163 -4.59 5.80 14.46
C ALA A 163 -3.81 4.55 14.88
N VAL A 164 -2.84 4.69 15.78
CA VAL A 164 -2.09 3.55 16.33
C VAL A 164 -3.06 2.59 16.99
N LYS A 165 -2.88 1.28 16.75
CA LYS A 165 -3.68 0.25 17.43
C LYS A 165 -3.28 0.25 18.90
N GLU A 166 -4.23 0.54 19.78
CA GLU A 166 -4.06 0.26 21.21
C GLU A 166 -3.95 -1.26 21.38
N SER A 167 -2.90 -1.68 22.08
CA SER A 167 -2.61 -3.07 22.45
C SER A 167 -3.48 -3.55 23.60
#